data_AF-A0A0F3MK02-F1
#
_entry.id   AF-A0A0F3MK02-F1
#
_cell.length_a   1.000
_cell.length_b   1.000
_cell.length_c   1.000
_cell.angle_alpha   90.00
_cell.angle_beta   90.00
_cell.angle_gamma   90.00
#
_symmetry.space_group_name_H-M   'P 1'
#
loop_
_entity.id
_entity.type
_entity.pdbx_description
1 polymer ?
#
loop_
_entity_poly.entity_id
_entity_poly.type
_entity_poly.pdbx_seq_one_letter_code
_entity_poly.pdbx_strand_id
1 'polypeptide(L)'
;MPALNIDLILVGLFLITNLAIGLLYGKGVKSIKDYALGGKNFSTTALTATLIATWIGGGTFSFRLYEIYSIGVVAIFSILGQIICLLIYAYVLIPRMQEFFGKLSVAEAMGDLYGKQVRIVTAICSIIRSSTAIAMQIKVFSTMFNHFLGIDSLYATLIS
;
A
#
# COMPACT_ATOMS: atom_id res chain seq x y z
N MET A 1 -2.56 0.73 35.35
CA MET A 1 -3.45 1.04 34.21
C MET A 1 -2.80 2.18 33.46
N PRO A 2 -2.52 2.09 32.15
CA PRO A 2 -1.99 3.25 31.45
C PRO A 2 -3.08 4.32 31.54
N ALA A 3 -2.78 5.43 32.22
CA ALA A 3 -3.68 6.58 32.21
C ALA A 3 -3.94 6.96 30.75
N LEU A 4 -5.16 7.42 30.45
CA LEU A 4 -5.54 7.86 29.11
C LEU A 4 -4.61 9.01 28.69
N ASN A 5 -3.53 8.66 28.00
CA ASN A 5 -2.50 9.58 27.54
C ASN A 5 -2.97 10.23 26.23
N ILE A 6 -2.57 11.48 26.00
CA ILE A 6 -2.93 12.23 24.79
C ILE A 6 -2.55 11.46 23.51
N ASP A 7 -1.45 10.70 23.54
CA ASP A 7 -1.01 9.85 22.45
C ASP A 7 -2.03 8.77 22.07
N LEU A 8 -2.61 8.10 23.08
CA LEU A 8 -3.63 7.07 22.88
C LEU A 8 -4.93 7.67 22.33
N ILE A 9 -5.28 8.89 22.78
CA ILE A 9 -6.45 9.60 22.26
C ILE A 9 -6.26 9.93 20.78
N LEU A 10 -5.07 10.42 20.38
CA LEU A 10 -4.77 10.74 18.99
C LEU A 10 -4.81 9.50 18.09
N VAL A 11 -4.22 8.39 18.54
CA VAL A 11 -4.27 7.10 17.80
C VAL A 11 -5.71 6.60 17.68
N GLY A 12 -6.47 6.62 18.77
CA GLY A 12 -7.88 6.19 18.77
C GLY A 12 -8.74 7.04 17.83
N LEU A 13 -8.58 8.37 17.88
CA LEU A 13 -9.30 9.29 16.99
C LEU A 13 -8.95 9.04 15.52
N PHE A 14 -7.67 8.82 15.22
CA PHE A 14 -7.21 8.49 13.86
C PHE A 14 -7.87 7.20 13.34
N LEU A 15 -7.87 6.12 14.12
CA LEU A 15 -8.46 4.85 13.73
C LEU A 15 -9.98 4.95 13.53
N ILE A 16 -10.69 5.59 14.47
CA ILE A 16 -12.15 5.77 14.39
C ILE A 16 -12.52 6.61 13.17
N THR A 17 -11.78 7.70 12.90
CA THR A 17 -12.04 8.58 11.76
C THR A 17 -11.84 7.83 10.44
N ASN A 18 -10.75 7.06 10.30
CA ASN A 18 -10.52 6.25 9.11
C ASN A 18 -11.61 5.20 8.89
N LEU A 19 -12.02 4.50 9.96
CA LEU A 19 -13.09 3.51 9.89
C LEU A 19 -14.42 4.17 9.50
N ALA A 20 -14.77 5.29 10.11
CA ALA A 20 -16.00 6.02 9.80
C ALA A 20 -16.04 6.47 8.34
N ILE A 21 -14.95 7.06 7.82
CA ILE A 21 -14.84 7.44 6.41
C ILE A 21 -14.99 6.21 5.51
N GLY A 22 -14.27 5.12 5.81
CA GLY A 22 -14.37 3.87 5.03
C GLY A 22 -15.79 3.31 4.97
N LEU A 23 -16.49 3.27 6.11
CA LEU A 23 -17.88 2.80 6.18
C LEU A 23 -18.86 3.74 5.46
N LEU A 24 -18.66 5.05 5.53
CA LEU A 24 -19.52 6.03 4.85
C LEU A 24 -19.41 5.91 3.33
N TYR A 25 -18.20 5.88 2.80
CA TYR A 25 -17.96 5.79 1.36
C TYR A 25 -18.18 4.37 0.80
N GLY A 26 -18.11 3.34 1.64
CA GLY A 26 -18.39 1.95 1.26
C GLY A 26 -19.86 1.68 0.91
N LYS A 27 -20.81 2.47 1.44
CA LYS A 27 -22.26 2.25 1.23
C LYS A 27 -22.72 2.38 -0.22
N GLY A 28 -21.98 3.09 -1.06
CA GLY A 28 -22.34 3.36 -2.46
C GLY A 28 -21.84 2.32 -3.47
N VAL A 29 -21.09 1.31 -3.03
CA VAL A 29 -20.42 0.35 -3.92
C VAL A 29 -21.39 -0.75 -4.35
N LYS A 30 -21.67 -0.85 -5.65
CA LYS A 30 -22.65 -1.80 -6.22
C LYS A 30 -22.04 -2.92 -7.05
N SER A 31 -20.78 -2.78 -7.48
CA SER A 31 -20.08 -3.77 -8.29
C SER A 31 -18.57 -3.78 -8.00
N ILE A 32 -17.89 -4.86 -8.41
CA ILE A 32 -16.42 -4.96 -8.32
C ILE A 32 -15.75 -3.83 -9.13
N LYS A 33 -16.35 -3.44 -10.26
CA LYS A 33 -15.86 -2.34 -11.08
C LYS A 33 -15.98 -1.01 -10.36
N ASP A 34 -17.10 -0.77 -9.67
CA ASP A 34 -17.28 0.44 -8.86
C ASP A 34 -16.33 0.46 -7.67
N TYR A 35 -16.09 -0.68 -7.03
CA TYR A 35 -15.12 -0.83 -5.94
C TYR A 35 -13.69 -0.53 -6.41
N ALA A 36 -13.29 -1.11 -7.56
CA ALA A 36 -11.93 -1.00 -8.07
C ALA A 36 -11.61 0.35 -8.72
N LEU A 37 -12.60 0.98 -9.37
CA LEU A 37 -12.40 2.21 -10.15
C LEU A 37 -13.00 3.45 -9.52
N GLY A 38 -13.89 3.34 -8.53
CA GLY A 38 -14.54 4.47 -7.87
C GLY A 38 -15.26 5.43 -8.84
N GLY A 39 -15.81 4.90 -9.95
CA GLY A 39 -16.42 5.72 -11.00
C GLY A 39 -15.46 6.58 -11.82
N LYS A 40 -14.13 6.42 -11.64
CA LYS A 40 -13.05 7.19 -12.30
C LYS A 40 -13.12 8.72 -12.10
N ASN A 41 -13.89 9.19 -11.13
CA ASN A 41 -14.10 10.62 -10.89
C ASN A 41 -13.21 11.13 -9.74
N PHE A 42 -11.90 11.11 -9.97
CA PHE A 42 -10.91 11.59 -9.00
C PHE A 42 -10.13 12.77 -9.57
N SER A 43 -9.87 13.77 -8.73
CA SER A 43 -8.93 14.83 -9.08
C SER A 43 -7.51 14.27 -9.20
N THR A 44 -6.69 14.90 -10.04
CA THR A 44 -5.27 14.54 -10.18
C THR A 44 -4.57 14.54 -8.83
N THR A 45 -4.84 15.53 -7.97
CA THR A 45 -4.27 15.62 -6.63
C THR A 45 -4.64 14.43 -5.75
N ALA A 46 -5.91 14.00 -5.76
CA ALA A 46 -6.34 12.83 -4.99
C ALA A 46 -5.62 11.56 -5.48
N LEU A 47 -5.49 11.38 -6.79
CA LEU A 47 -4.75 10.25 -7.37
C LEU A 47 -3.26 10.29 -7.02
N THR A 48 -2.63 11.46 -7.07
CA THR A 48 -1.22 11.63 -6.68
C THR A 48 -1.03 11.31 -5.20
N ALA A 49 -1.92 11.79 -4.32
CA ALA A 49 -1.85 11.53 -2.89
C ALA A 49 -1.99 10.03 -2.58
N THR A 50 -2.94 9.33 -3.21
CA THR A 50 -3.13 7.89 -2.99
C THR A 50 -1.98 7.06 -3.55
N LEU A 51 -1.39 7.46 -4.68
CA LEU A 51 -0.17 6.83 -5.21
C LEU A 51 0.99 6.96 -4.22
N ILE A 52 1.24 8.15 -3.67
CA ILE A 52 2.30 8.37 -2.68
C ILE A 52 2.02 7.56 -1.40
N ALA A 53 0.79 7.62 -0.89
CA ALA A 53 0.38 6.88 0.30
C ALA A 53 0.50 5.35 0.13
N THR A 54 0.35 4.83 -1.09
CA THR A 54 0.52 3.39 -1.39
C THR A 54 1.98 2.94 -1.31
N TRP A 55 2.92 3.82 -1.67
CA TRP A 55 4.36 3.49 -1.67
C TRP A 55 5.03 3.73 -0.32
N ILE A 56 4.53 4.70 0.45
CA ILE A 56 5.12 5.10 1.73
C ILE A 56 4.31 4.46 2.87
N GLY A 57 4.85 3.38 3.44
CA GLY A 57 4.27 2.70 4.60
C GLY A 57 5.33 2.28 5.61
N GLY A 58 4.90 1.68 6.73
CA GLY A 58 5.78 1.29 7.83
C GLY A 58 6.93 0.37 7.39
N GLY A 59 6.65 -0.62 6.53
CA GLY A 59 7.68 -1.51 5.98
C GLY A 59 8.74 -0.77 5.16
N THR A 60 8.31 0.20 4.32
CA THR A 60 9.22 1.04 3.54
C THR A 60 10.13 1.87 4.45
N PHE A 61 9.58 2.47 5.51
CA PHE A 61 10.38 3.22 6.49
C PHE A 61 11.39 2.33 7.21
N SER A 62 10.96 1.19 7.75
CA SER A 62 11.86 0.26 8.44
C SER A 62 12.98 -0.24 7.53
N PHE A 63 12.66 -0.60 6.28
CA PHE A 63 13.66 -1.05 5.32
C PHE A 63 14.66 0.06 4.97
N ARG A 64 14.19 1.29 4.77
CA ARG A 64 15.06 2.43 4.45
C ARG A 64 15.96 2.83 5.60
N LEU A 65 15.44 2.82 6.83
CA LEU A 65 16.25 3.05 8.03
C LEU A 65 17.34 2.00 8.16
N TYR A 66 17.00 0.73 7.95
CA TYR A 66 17.98 -0.36 7.95
C TYR A 66 19.04 -0.17 6.87
N GLU A 67 18.64 0.12 5.63
CA GLU A 67 19.57 0.35 4.52
C GLU A 67 20.56 1.48 4.82
N ILE A 68 20.07 2.64 5.27
CA ILE A 68 20.93 3.77 5.63
C ILE A 68 21.85 3.41 6.80
N TYR A 69 21.36 2.68 7.80
CA TYR A 69 22.17 2.25 8.93
C TYR A 69 23.28 1.28 8.51
N SER A 70 23.01 0.37 7.57
CA SER A 70 23.96 -0.65 7.13
C SER A 70 25.01 -0.16 6.15
N ILE A 71 24.63 0.66 5.16
CA ILE A 71 25.53 1.09 4.08
C ILE A 71 25.78 2.61 4.05
N GLY A 72 25.23 3.35 5.01
CA GLY A 72 25.46 4.78 5.17
C GLY A 72 24.95 5.59 3.98
N VAL A 73 25.74 6.59 3.58
CA VAL A 73 25.42 7.54 2.49
C VAL A 73 25.22 6.83 1.15
N VAL A 74 25.79 5.64 0.95
CA VAL A 74 25.63 4.86 -0.30
C VAL A 74 24.16 4.51 -0.57
N ALA A 75 23.32 4.44 0.45
CA ALA A 75 21.86 4.26 0.31
C ALA A 75 21.19 5.32 -0.58
N ILE A 76 21.82 6.49 -0.79
CA ILE A 76 21.30 7.53 -1.68
C ILE A 76 21.14 7.05 -3.12
N PHE A 77 22.00 6.11 -3.58
CA PHE A 77 21.88 5.55 -4.93
C PHE A 77 20.59 4.74 -5.10
N SER A 78 20.13 4.03 -4.06
CA SER A 78 18.84 3.34 -4.06
C SER A 78 17.67 4.33 -4.15
N ILE A 79 17.78 5.52 -3.54
CA ILE A 79 16.79 6.58 -3.64
C ILE A 79 16.76 7.15 -5.07
N LEU A 80 17.94 7.47 -5.62
CA LEU A 80 18.05 7.99 -6.99
C LEU A 80 17.50 7.00 -8.03
N GLY A 81 17.79 5.71 -7.86
CA GLY A 81 17.24 4.64 -8.71
C GLY A 81 15.71 4.62 -8.69
N GLN A 82 15.10 4.82 -7.52
CA GLN A 82 13.64 4.91 -7.41
C GLN A 82 13.07 6.13 -8.13
N ILE A 83 13.72 7.29 -8.04
CA ILE A 83 13.31 8.51 -8.76
C ILE A 83 13.36 8.26 -10.28
N ILE A 84 14.47 7.69 -10.77
CA ILE A 84 14.62 7.35 -12.19
C ILE A 84 13.52 6.37 -12.63
N CYS A 85 13.22 5.36 -11.82
CA CYS A 85 12.16 4.39 -12.09
C CYS A 85 10.78 5.07 -12.23
N LEU A 86 10.44 6.01 -11.35
CA LEU A 86 9.19 6.77 -11.42
C LEU A 86 9.12 7.64 -12.69
N LEU A 87 10.23 8.25 -13.10
CA LEU A 87 10.30 9.00 -14.35
C LEU A 87 10.10 8.10 -15.57
N ILE A 88 10.72 6.91 -15.58
CA ILE A 88 10.52 5.92 -16.64
C ILE A 88 9.05 5.49 -16.71
N TYR A 89 8.41 5.25 -15.57
CA TYR A 89 6.98 4.93 -15.53
C TYR A 89 6.16 6.06 -16.17
N ALA A 90 6.40 7.31 -15.76
CA ALA A 90 5.66 8.47 -16.23
C ALA A 90 5.82 8.73 -17.74
N TYR A 91 7.04 8.67 -18.27
CA TYR A 91 7.32 9.08 -19.65
C TYR A 91 7.34 7.94 -20.67
N VAL A 92 7.60 6.70 -20.24
CA VAL A 92 7.78 5.56 -21.17
C VAL A 92 6.64 4.54 -21.05
N LEU A 93 6.28 4.15 -19.82
CA LEU A 93 5.28 3.10 -19.63
C LEU A 93 3.84 3.62 -19.69
N ILE A 94 3.51 4.66 -18.93
CA ILE A 94 2.13 5.20 -18.85
C ILE A 94 1.55 5.60 -20.21
N PRO A 95 2.29 6.24 -21.13
CA PRO A 95 1.76 6.56 -22.47
C PRO A 95 1.36 5.32 -23.27
N ARG A 96 2.02 4.17 -23.05
CA ARG A 96 1.69 2.88 -23.66
C ARG A 96 0.59 2.11 -22.92
N MET A 97 0.18 2.56 -21.74
CA MET A 97 -0.88 1.87 -20.99
C MET A 97 -2.29 2.14 -21.52
N GLN A 98 -2.44 3.04 -22.51
CA GLN A 98 -3.73 3.35 -23.14
C GLN A 98 -4.40 2.10 -23.75
N GLU A 99 -3.59 1.17 -24.26
CA GLU A 99 -4.01 -0.11 -24.85
C GLU A 99 -4.81 -0.99 -23.87
N PHE A 100 -4.55 -0.83 -22.57
CA PHE A 100 -5.13 -1.64 -21.50
C PHE A 100 -6.28 -0.92 -20.78
N PHE A 101 -6.76 0.19 -21.31
CA PHE A 101 -7.86 0.93 -20.71
C PHE A 101 -9.13 0.07 -20.69
N GLY A 102 -9.77 0.03 -19.51
CA GLY A 102 -10.98 -0.77 -19.28
C GLY A 102 -10.72 -2.14 -18.67
N LYS A 103 -9.47 -2.59 -18.61
CA LYS A 103 -9.07 -3.77 -17.83
C LYS A 103 -9.11 -3.45 -16.34
N LEU A 104 -9.58 -4.41 -15.54
CA LEU A 104 -9.72 -4.23 -14.08
C LEU A 104 -8.45 -4.62 -13.32
N SER A 105 -7.57 -5.41 -13.94
CA SER A 105 -6.34 -5.86 -13.31
C SER A 105 -5.22 -6.05 -14.32
N VAL A 106 -3.98 -5.99 -13.83
CA VAL A 106 -2.78 -6.31 -14.63
C VAL A 106 -2.82 -7.77 -15.11
N ALA A 107 -3.34 -8.70 -14.30
CA ALA A 107 -3.48 -10.10 -14.69
C ALA A 107 -4.43 -10.28 -15.88
N GLU A 108 -5.51 -9.49 -15.96
CA GLU A 108 -6.41 -9.49 -17.11
C GLU A 108 -5.70 -9.01 -18.37
N ALA A 109 -4.99 -7.88 -18.31
CA ALA A 109 -4.20 -7.36 -19.42
C ALA A 109 -3.14 -8.37 -19.91
N MET A 110 -2.41 -9.00 -18.99
CA MET A 110 -1.44 -10.05 -19.32
C MET A 110 -2.11 -11.29 -19.93
N GLY A 111 -3.34 -11.59 -19.52
CA GLY A 111 -4.13 -12.68 -20.08
C GLY A 111 -4.56 -12.45 -21.53
N ASP A 112 -4.90 -11.21 -21.87
CA ASP A 112 -5.28 -10.86 -23.24
C ASP A 112 -4.09 -10.90 -24.19
N LEU A 113 -2.90 -10.51 -23.69
CA LEU A 113 -1.66 -10.52 -24.47
C LEU A 113 -1.06 -11.92 -24.64
N TYR A 114 -1.05 -12.73 -23.58
CA TYR A 114 -0.26 -13.96 -23.51
C TYR A 114 -1.08 -15.21 -23.19
N GLY A 115 -2.39 -15.07 -23.05
CA GLY A 115 -3.32 -16.18 -22.82
C GLY A 115 -3.59 -16.51 -21.35
N LYS A 116 -4.51 -17.47 -21.16
CA LYS A 116 -5.10 -17.81 -19.85
C LYS A 116 -4.07 -18.29 -18.81
N GLN A 117 -3.03 -19.01 -19.24
CA GLN A 117 -2.03 -19.53 -18.30
C GLN A 117 -1.23 -18.40 -17.66
N VAL A 118 -0.79 -17.43 -18.47
CA VAL A 118 -0.04 -16.27 -17.97
C VAL A 118 -0.90 -15.43 -17.04
N ARG A 119 -2.20 -15.24 -17.35
CA ARG A 119 -3.15 -14.57 -16.44
C ARG A 119 -3.16 -15.18 -15.05
N ILE A 120 -3.23 -16.51 -14.96
CA ILE A 120 -3.28 -17.23 -13.67
C ILE A 120 -1.97 -17.02 -12.92
N VAL A 121 -0.83 -17.17 -13.59
CA VAL A 121 0.49 -16.94 -12.99
C VAL A 121 0.63 -15.51 -12.47
N THR A 122 0.29 -14.50 -13.29
CA THR A 122 0.34 -13.09 -12.89
C THR A 122 -0.57 -12.82 -11.69
N ALA A 123 -1.77 -13.41 -11.65
CA ALA A 123 -2.69 -13.26 -10.53
C ALA A 123 -2.10 -13.86 -9.24
N ILE A 124 -1.57 -15.08 -9.30
CA ILE A 124 -0.96 -15.75 -8.13
C ILE A 124 0.23 -14.94 -7.60
N CYS A 125 1.15 -14.52 -8.48
CA CYS A 125 2.30 -13.70 -8.09
C CYS A 125 1.85 -12.37 -7.47
N SER A 126 0.80 -11.75 -8.01
CA SER A 126 0.27 -10.49 -7.49
C SER A 126 -0.35 -10.65 -6.10
N ILE A 127 -1.05 -11.77 -5.85
CA ILE A 127 -1.60 -12.10 -4.54
C ILE A 127 -0.48 -12.33 -3.53
N ILE A 128 0.52 -13.16 -3.86
CA ILE A 128 1.66 -13.42 -2.97
C ILE A 128 2.36 -12.12 -2.60
N ARG A 129 2.71 -11.28 -3.59
CA ARG A 129 3.35 -9.99 -3.35
C ARG A 129 2.53 -9.09 -2.42
N SER A 130 1.21 -9.04 -2.64
CA SER A 130 0.31 -8.20 -1.83
C SER A 130 0.19 -8.72 -0.40
N SER A 131 0.04 -10.03 -0.22
CA SER A 131 0.00 -10.66 1.11
C SER A 131 1.31 -10.47 1.88
N THR A 132 2.48 -10.58 1.22
CA THR A 132 3.78 -10.29 1.84
C THR A 132 3.87 -8.83 2.27
N ALA A 133 3.42 -7.90 1.44
CA ALA A 133 3.41 -6.47 1.79
C ALA A 133 2.52 -6.15 3.00
N ILE A 134 1.36 -6.79 3.09
CA ILE A 134 0.45 -6.65 4.25
C ILE A 134 1.09 -7.27 5.50
N ALA A 135 1.65 -8.48 5.40
CA ALA A 135 2.32 -9.14 6.52
C ALA A 135 3.49 -8.32 7.08
N MET A 136 4.29 -7.68 6.22
CA MET A 136 5.34 -6.75 6.66
C MET A 136 4.77 -5.56 7.44
N GLN A 137 3.66 -4.97 6.99
CA GLN A 137 3.02 -3.86 7.70
C GLN A 137 2.47 -4.27 9.06
N ILE A 138 1.78 -5.42 9.13
CA ILE A 138 1.30 -6.01 10.41
C ILE A 138 2.47 -6.23 11.36
N LYS A 139 3.60 -6.76 10.87
CA LYS A 139 4.79 -6.98 11.71
C LYS A 139 5.37 -5.67 12.26
N VAL A 140 5.40 -4.62 11.46
CA VAL A 140 5.87 -3.29 11.91
C VAL A 140 4.95 -2.75 12.99
N PHE A 141 3.63 -2.75 12.79
CA PHE A 141 2.66 -2.30 13.80
C PHE A 141 2.74 -3.12 15.09
N SER A 142 2.82 -4.46 14.98
CA SER A 142 2.96 -5.35 16.12
C SER A 142 4.21 -5.03 16.94
N THR A 143 5.33 -4.76 16.26
CA THR A 143 6.58 -4.35 16.92
C THR A 143 6.44 -3.00 17.63
N MET A 144 5.73 -2.04 17.01
CA MET A 144 5.48 -0.74 17.65
C MET A 144 4.57 -0.86 18.88
N PHE A 145 3.47 -1.62 18.79
CA PHE A 145 2.58 -1.84 19.94
C PHE A 145 3.28 -2.58 21.08
N ASN A 146 4.10 -3.58 20.76
CA ASN A 146 4.91 -4.25 21.78
C ASN A 146 5.90 -3.30 22.45
N HIS A 147 6.60 -2.48 21.66
CA HIS A 147 7.61 -1.56 22.17
C HIS A 147 7.03 -0.40 23.00
N PHE A 148 5.96 0.24 22.52
CA PHE A 148 5.40 1.45 23.14
C PHE A 148 4.30 1.17 24.17
N LEU A 149 3.50 0.12 23.98
CA LEU A 149 2.36 -0.20 24.85
C LEU A 149 2.62 -1.42 25.75
N GLY A 150 3.76 -2.11 25.58
CA GLY A 150 4.10 -3.31 26.34
C GLY A 150 3.15 -4.48 26.09
N ILE A 151 2.37 -4.45 24.99
CA ILE A 151 1.43 -5.51 24.63
C ILE A 151 2.23 -6.72 24.14
N ASP A 152 1.93 -7.91 24.67
CA ASP A 152 2.59 -9.14 24.22
C ASP A 152 2.49 -9.32 22.69
N SER A 153 3.54 -9.89 22.10
CA SER A 153 3.70 -9.94 20.63
C SER A 153 2.56 -10.66 19.92
N LEU A 154 1.91 -11.64 20.54
CA LEU A 154 0.79 -12.35 19.92
C LEU A 154 -0.43 -11.44 19.82
N TYR A 155 -0.80 -10.77 20.92
CA TYR A 155 -1.91 -9.82 20.96
C TYR A 155 -1.65 -8.58 20.11
N ALA A 156 -0.41 -8.08 20.10
CA ALA A 156 0.00 -6.97 19.26
C ALA A 156 -0.17 -7.30 17.77
N THR A 157 0.14 -8.52 17.36
CA THR A 157 -0.04 -8.99 15.97
C THR A 157 -1.52 -9.15 15.60
N LEU A 158 -2.37 -9.57 16.54
CA LEU A 158 -3.81 -9.74 16.29
C LEU A 158 -4.57 -8.41 16.17
N ILE A 159 -4.10 -7.36 16.85
CA ILE A 159 -4.73 -6.03 16.84
C ILE A 159 -4.22 -5.17 15.66
N SER A 160 -3.04 -5.50 15.11
CA SER A 160 -2.39 -4.81 13.99
C SER A 160 -3.01 -5.18 12.64
#